data_AF-A0A1V5GXY4-F1
#
_entry.id   AF-A0A1V5GXY4-F1
#
_cell.length_a   1.000
_cell.length_b   1.000
_cell.length_c   1.000
_cell.angle_alpha   90.00
_cell.angle_beta   90.00
_cell.angle_gamma   90.00
#
_symmetry.space_group_name_H-M   'P 1'
#
loop_
_entity.id
_entity.type
_entity.pdbx_description
1 polymer ?
#
loop_
_entity_poly.entity_id
_entity_poly.type
_entity_poly.pdbx_seq_one_letter_code
_entity_poly.pdbx_strand_id
1 'polypeptide(L)'
;MHAAFRTVNGRPLSLTIPFEDFLASGEMRRQALVNLCSPEDLVLDHLPAFDPDDDDETGQAFAEACEQAVENRLWAVRLDGEDIRFVRRRFLRDLRSMPAGSGPQPAA
;
A
#
# COMPACT_ATOMS: atom_id res chain seq x y z
N MET A 1 -5.75 -8.72 4.74
CA MET A 1 -4.63 -7.87 5.21
C MET A 1 -4.59 -7.83 6.73
N HIS A 2 -3.39 -7.89 7.30
CA HIS A 2 -3.13 -7.71 8.73
C HIS A 2 -2.22 -6.51 8.96
N ALA A 3 -2.50 -5.68 9.95
CA ALA A 3 -1.65 -4.55 10.33
C ALA A 3 -1.70 -4.30 11.84
N ALA A 4 -0.65 -3.71 12.39
CA ALA A 4 -0.60 -3.22 13.77
C ALA A 4 -0.58 -1.69 13.80
N PHE A 5 -1.19 -1.09 14.83
CA PHE A 5 -1.23 0.35 15.02
C PHE A 5 -1.27 0.74 16.50
N ARG A 6 -0.90 1.99 16.82
CA ARG A 6 -1.00 2.52 18.19
C ARG A 6 -2.31 3.25 18.35
N THR A 7 -3.07 2.87 19.37
CA THR A 7 -4.21 3.65 19.83
C THR A 7 -3.73 4.96 20.47
N VAL A 8 -4.64 5.92 20.65
CA VAL A 8 -4.37 7.20 21.36
C VAL A 8 -3.80 7.02 22.77
N ASN A 9 -4.04 5.86 23.39
CA ASN A 9 -3.54 5.51 24.72
C ASN A 9 -2.19 4.78 24.68
N GLY A 10 -1.53 4.73 23.52
CA GLY A 10 -0.24 4.07 23.31
C GLY A 10 -0.30 2.53 23.27
N ARG A 11 -1.48 1.92 23.41
CA ARG A 11 -1.62 0.46 23.34
C ARG A 11 -1.56 -0.02 21.89
N PRO A 12 -0.75 -1.05 21.58
CA PRO A 12 -0.78 -1.67 20.27
C PRO A 12 -2.10 -2.40 20.07
N LEU A 13 -2.72 -2.19 18.91
CA LEU A 13 -3.86 -2.96 18.44
C LEU A 13 -3.48 -3.57 17.09
N SER A 14 -3.93 -4.79 16.84
CA SER A 14 -3.89 -5.39 15.51
C SER A 14 -5.28 -5.31 14.88
N LEU A 15 -5.28 -5.19 13.56
CA LEU A 15 -6.49 -5.17 12.77
C LEU A 15 -6.30 -6.10 11.58
N THR A 16 -7.36 -6.87 11.29
CA THR A 16 -7.44 -7.77 10.17
C THR A 16 -8.64 -7.35 9.35
N ILE A 17 -8.40 -6.82 8.16
CA ILE A 17 -9.43 -6.42 7.19
C ILE A 17 -8.97 -6.78 5.78
N PRO A 18 -9.88 -6.90 4.80
CA PRO A 18 -9.51 -6.96 3.40
C PRO A 18 -8.68 -5.73 2.98
N PHE A 19 -7.70 -5.91 2.10
CA PHE A 19 -6.91 -4.79 1.58
C PHE A 19 -7.77 -3.75 0.84
N GLU A 20 -8.81 -4.19 0.14
CA GLU A 20 -9.78 -3.30 -0.52
C GLU A 20 -10.48 -2.37 0.48
N ASP A 21 -10.90 -2.90 1.64
CA ASP A 21 -11.53 -2.11 2.70
C ASP A 21 -10.54 -1.12 3.34
N PHE A 22 -9.27 -1.51 3.42
CA PHE A 22 -8.21 -0.62 3.88
C PHE A 22 -8.05 0.60 2.95
N LEU A 23 -7.99 0.39 1.64
CA LEU A 23 -7.94 1.46 0.64
C LEU A 23 -9.17 2.38 0.73
N ALA A 24 -10.33 1.81 1.01
CA ALA A 24 -11.58 2.55 1.20
C ALA A 24 -11.67 3.30 2.55
N SER A 25 -10.74 3.03 3.48
CA SER A 25 -10.78 3.55 4.85
C SER A 25 -10.68 5.09 4.92
N GLY A 26 -11.22 5.65 6.00
CA GLY A 26 -11.15 7.10 6.24
C GLY A 26 -9.72 7.62 6.43
N GLU A 27 -8.78 6.77 6.88
CA GLU A 27 -7.37 7.14 7.01
C GLU A 27 -6.73 7.33 5.64
N MET A 28 -6.86 6.33 4.77
CA MET A 28 -6.34 6.38 3.40
C MET A 28 -6.94 7.52 2.59
N ARG A 29 -8.27 7.74 2.69
CA ARG A 29 -8.93 8.88 2.03
C ARG A 29 -8.37 10.22 2.50
N ARG A 30 -8.05 10.36 3.78
CA ARG A 30 -7.50 11.61 4.33
C ARG A 30 -6.09 11.85 3.81
N GLN A 31 -5.24 10.84 3.81
CA GLN A 31 -3.87 10.96 3.31
C GLN A 31 -3.84 11.22 1.81
N ALA A 32 -4.69 10.53 1.04
CA ALA A 32 -4.84 10.77 -0.39
C ALA A 32 -5.30 12.22 -0.68
N LEU A 33 -6.23 12.75 0.11
CA LEU A 33 -6.67 14.15 -0.02
C LEU A 33 -5.53 15.15 0.25
N VAL A 34 -4.69 14.89 1.26
CA VAL A 34 -3.53 15.75 1.56
C VAL A 34 -2.53 15.75 0.40
N ASN A 35 -2.36 14.60 -0.26
CA ASN A 35 -1.45 14.44 -1.40
C ASN A 35 -2.12 14.73 -2.76
N LEU A 36 -3.38 15.16 -2.78
CA LEU A 36 -4.16 15.48 -3.98
C LEU A 36 -4.25 14.33 -5.01
N CYS A 37 -4.27 13.09 -4.54
CA CYS A 37 -4.33 11.88 -5.37
C CYS A 37 -5.44 10.93 -4.89
N SER A 38 -5.62 9.79 -5.56
CA SER A 38 -6.49 8.73 -5.05
C SER A 38 -5.75 7.86 -4.01
N PRO A 39 -6.45 7.13 -3.13
CA PRO A 39 -5.82 6.16 -2.23
C PRO A 39 -4.98 5.10 -2.95
N GLU A 40 -5.38 4.71 -4.17
CA GLU A 40 -4.65 3.74 -4.99
C GLU A 40 -3.34 4.37 -5.50
N ASP A 41 -3.40 5.59 -6.03
CA ASP A 41 -2.22 6.34 -6.49
C ASP A 41 -1.25 6.58 -5.35
N LEU A 42 -1.75 6.92 -4.15
CA LEU A 42 -0.92 7.14 -2.98
C LEU A 42 -0.09 5.89 -2.61
N VAL A 43 -0.68 4.70 -2.68
CA VAL A 43 0.06 3.46 -2.46
C VAL A 43 1.08 3.24 -3.57
N LEU A 44 0.71 3.50 -4.82
CA LEU A 44 1.63 3.37 -5.96
C LEU A 44 2.83 4.31 -5.89
N ASP A 45 2.64 5.55 -5.42
CA ASP A 45 3.71 6.55 -5.25
C ASP A 45 4.78 6.10 -4.24
N HIS A 46 4.39 5.24 -3.28
CA HIS A 46 5.27 4.68 -2.27
C HIS A 46 5.73 3.25 -2.58
N LEU A 47 5.38 2.70 -3.74
CA LEU A 47 5.69 1.32 -4.10
C LEU A 47 7.19 1.18 -4.42
N PRO A 48 7.96 0.37 -3.66
CA PRO A 48 9.36 0.11 -3.98
C PRO A 48 9.47 -0.75 -5.25
N ALA A 49 10.69 -0.91 -5.78
CA ALA A 49 10.93 -1.87 -6.85
C ALA A 49 10.80 -3.32 -6.34
N PHE A 50 10.16 -4.19 -7.13
CA PHE A 50 9.89 -5.59 -6.80
C PHE A 50 9.62 -6.40 -8.09
N ASP A 51 9.71 -7.72 -8.00
CA ASP A 51 9.23 -8.63 -9.05
C ASP A 51 7.70 -8.83 -8.94
N PRO A 52 6.89 -8.36 -9.91
CA PRO A 52 5.43 -8.53 -9.88
C PRO A 52 4.96 -9.97 -10.11
N ASP A 53 5.83 -10.86 -10.61
CA ASP A 53 5.53 -12.28 -10.80
C ASP A 53 5.81 -13.11 -9.54
N ASP A 54 6.55 -12.57 -8.57
CA ASP A 54 6.74 -13.15 -7.24
C ASP A 54 5.67 -12.64 -6.24
N ASP A 55 4.88 -13.57 -5.69
CA ASP A 55 3.80 -13.25 -4.74
C ASP A 55 4.34 -12.70 -3.40
N ASP A 56 5.50 -13.19 -2.94
CA ASP A 56 6.10 -12.78 -1.68
C ASP A 56 6.70 -11.37 -1.82
N GLU A 57 7.41 -11.10 -2.93
CA GLU A 57 7.92 -9.74 -3.20
C GLU A 57 6.77 -8.75 -3.41
N THR A 58 5.71 -9.15 -4.13
CA THR A 58 4.50 -8.32 -4.29
C THR A 58 3.88 -7.99 -2.93
N GLY A 59 3.74 -8.98 -2.05
CA GLY A 59 3.18 -8.77 -0.71
C GLY A 59 4.02 -7.84 0.15
N GLN A 60 5.35 -8.00 0.10
CA GLN A 60 6.28 -7.14 0.83
C GLN A 60 6.26 -5.70 0.31
N ALA A 61 6.32 -5.50 -1.01
CA ALA A 61 6.33 -4.18 -1.61
C ALA A 61 5.06 -3.38 -1.28
N PHE A 62 3.89 -4.01 -1.42
CA PHE A 62 2.62 -3.37 -1.07
C PHE A 62 2.47 -3.14 0.43
N ALA A 63 2.98 -4.02 1.27
CA ALA A 63 2.99 -3.81 2.72
C ALA A 63 3.80 -2.57 3.09
N GLU A 64 5.02 -2.45 2.58
CA GLU A 64 5.90 -1.29 2.81
C GLU A 64 5.27 0.00 2.28
N ALA A 65 4.73 -0.04 1.06
CA ALA A 65 4.04 1.10 0.47
C ALA A 65 2.88 1.61 1.33
N CYS A 66 2.10 0.69 1.92
CA CYS A 66 1.00 1.03 2.82
C CYS A 66 1.49 1.67 4.11
N GLU A 67 2.57 1.16 4.72
CA GLU A 67 3.17 1.76 5.92
C GLU A 67 3.61 3.20 5.65
N GLN A 68 4.25 3.45 4.51
CA GLN A 68 4.69 4.79 4.10
C GLN A 68 3.50 5.71 3.77
N ALA A 69 2.50 5.22 3.03
CA ALA A 69 1.31 5.99 2.63
C ALA A 69 0.51 6.54 3.83
N VAL A 70 0.59 5.90 4.98
CA VAL A 70 -0.05 6.37 6.23
C VAL A 70 0.94 6.94 7.24
N GLU A 71 2.10 7.41 6.79
CA GLU A 71 3.14 8.04 7.63
C GLU A 71 3.59 7.14 8.80
N ASN A 72 3.70 5.83 8.58
CA ASN A 72 4.09 4.82 9.57
C ASN A 72 3.15 4.74 10.80
N ARG A 73 1.89 5.17 10.67
CA ARG A 73 0.84 4.94 11.69
C ARG A 73 0.44 3.47 11.78
N LEU A 74 0.57 2.76 10.67
CA LEU A 74 0.49 1.31 10.58
C LEU A 74 1.91 0.74 10.48
N TRP A 75 2.13 -0.44 11.05
CA TRP A 75 3.35 -1.22 10.88
C TRP A 75 3.05 -2.72 10.92
N ALA A 76 4.06 -3.52 10.56
CA ALA A 76 3.94 -4.96 10.42
C ALA A 76 2.78 -5.36 9.50
N VAL A 77 2.60 -4.57 8.42
CA VAL A 77 1.58 -4.84 7.42
C VAL A 77 1.91 -6.16 6.71
N ARG A 78 0.91 -7.01 6.53
CA ARG A 78 1.01 -8.26 5.76
C ARG A 78 -0.24 -8.43 4.92
N LEU A 79 -0.02 -8.69 3.63
CA LEU A 79 -1.08 -9.06 2.71
C LEU A 79 -1.22 -10.58 2.71
N ASP A 80 -2.46 -11.07 2.72
CA ASP A 80 -2.77 -12.48 2.53
C ASP A 80 -2.99 -12.81 1.05
N GLY A 81 -3.16 -14.10 0.72
CA GLY A 81 -3.30 -14.54 -0.66
C GLY A 81 -4.54 -13.97 -1.39
N GLU A 82 -5.58 -13.54 -0.68
CA GLU A 82 -6.72 -12.86 -1.32
C GLU A 82 -6.38 -11.42 -1.66
N ASP A 83 -5.66 -10.73 -0.78
CA ASP A 83 -5.14 -9.39 -1.03
C ASP A 83 -4.17 -9.39 -2.22
N ILE A 84 -3.25 -10.36 -2.31
CA ILE A 84 -2.31 -10.45 -3.43
C ILE A 84 -3.04 -10.62 -4.77
N ARG A 85 -4.09 -11.47 -4.81
CA ARG A 85 -4.92 -11.61 -6.01
C ARG A 85 -5.64 -10.31 -6.35
N PHE A 86 -6.11 -9.57 -5.35
CA PHE A 86 -6.71 -8.26 -5.57
C PHE A 86 -5.69 -7.28 -6.15
N VAL A 87 -4.50 -7.17 -5.55
CA VAL A 87 -3.40 -6.33 -6.00
C VAL A 87 -3.03 -6.63 -7.46
N ARG A 88 -2.88 -7.90 -7.81
CA ARG A 88 -2.57 -8.34 -9.17
C ARG A 88 -3.61 -7.90 -10.18
N ARG A 89 -4.90 -8.05 -9.85
CA ARG A 89 -6.01 -7.69 -10.74
C ARG A 89 -6.19 -6.18 -10.88
N ARG A 90 -5.98 -5.43 -9.79
CA ARG A 90 -6.34 -4.02 -9.66
C ARG A 90 -5.19 -3.08 -9.99
N PHE A 91 -3.98 -3.38 -9.53
CA PHE A 91 -2.81 -2.50 -9.66
C PHE A 91 -1.83 -2.99 -10.72
N LEU A 92 -1.48 -4.28 -10.72
CA LEU A 92 -0.41 -4.78 -11.60
C LEU A 92 -0.82 -4.84 -13.07
N ARG A 93 -2.12 -4.96 -13.35
CA ARG A 93 -2.65 -4.87 -14.71
C ARG A 93 -2.34 -3.51 -15.34
N ASP A 94 -2.38 -2.44 -14.55
CA ASP A 94 -2.16 -1.07 -15.00
C ASP A 94 -0.66 -0.71 -14.97
N LEU A 95 0.10 -1.21 -13.98
CA LEU A 95 1.58 -1.10 -13.94
C LEU A 95 2.26 -1.76 -15.14
N ARG A 96 1.80 -2.93 -15.59
CA ARG A 96 2.32 -3.59 -16.81
C ARG A 96 2.06 -2.78 -18.09
N SER A 97 1.15 -1.82 -18.03
CA SER A 97 0.82 -0.92 -19.13
C SER A 97 1.60 0.39 -19.08
N MET A 98 2.32 0.67 -17.98
CA MET A 98 3.18 1.85 -17.87
C MET A 98 4.53 1.61 -18.56
N PRO A 99 5.03 2.59 -19.34
CA PRO A 99 6.37 2.48 -19.92
C PRO A 99 7.41 2.44 -18.80
N ALA A 100 8.33 1.48 -18.89
CA ALA A 100 9.49 1.35 -17.99
C ALA A 100 10.29 2.67 -18.00
N GLY A 101 10.11 3.51 -16.98
CA GLY A 101 10.81 4.80 -16.89
C GLY A 101 10.14 5.90 -16.07
N SER A 102 8.91 5.72 -15.57
CA SER A 102 8.21 6.76 -14.79
C SER A 102 8.38 6.60 -13.28
N GLY A 103 9.57 6.19 -12.82
CA GLY A 103 9.93 6.29 -11.41
C GLY A 103 10.29 7.75 -11.05
N PRO A 104 10.07 8.20 -9.81
CA PRO A 104 10.44 9.55 -9.39
C PRO A 104 11.95 9.74 -9.61
N GLN A 105 12.31 10.71 -10.46
CA GLN A 105 13.70 11.15 -10.59
C GLN A 105 14.17 11.69 -9.25
N PRO A 106 15.32 11.25 -8.71
CA PRO A 106 15.90 11.91 -7.56
C PRO A 106 16.20 13.36 -7.94
N ALA A 107 15.70 14.30 -7.13
CA ALA A 107 15.99 15.72 -7.28
C ALA A 107 17.53 15.90 -7.25
N ALA A 108 18.04 16.56 -8.31
CA ALA A 108 19.45 16.89 -8.50
C ALA A 108 19.96 17.91 -7.48
#